data_AF-A0A0Q9PAA7-F1
#
_entry.id   AF-A0A0Q9PAA7-F1
#
_cell.length_a   1.000
_cell.length_b   1.000
_cell.length_c   1.000
_cell.angle_alpha   90.00
_cell.angle_beta   90.00
_cell.angle_gamma   90.00
#
_symmetry.space_group_name_H-M   'P 1'
#
loop_
_entity.id
_entity.type
_entity.pdbx_description
1 polymer ?
#
loop_
_entity_poly.entity_id
_entity_poly.type
_entity_poly.pdbx_seq_one_letter_code
_entity_poly.pdbx_strand_id
1 'polypeptide(L)'
;MSQKSSYKVAMVGATGAVGEAVLAILAEREFPISELVPLASERSAGGKVKFGGKDITVQLLDTYDFAGVDIAFFSAGGSVSREHAPRAAAAGAVVIDNTSEFRYQDDIPLVISEVNPHAIAQYTHRGIIANPNCSTMQMLVALAPIHRAVQIERINVATYQSVSGAGRTGMEELGKQTAALLNFQSVEPGKKFPAQIAFNVIPQIDDFQPNGYTKEEMKLVWETRKILEDESIQVNPTAVRVPVFYGHSEAVHIETSDKITAEQARELLRQAPGVVLMDERKPGGYPTPVGEAAGNDAVFVGRIREDISHERGLDLWIVSDNIRKGAALNAVQIAELLIEDYL
;
A
#
# COMPACT_ATOMS: atom_id res chain seq x y z
N MET A 1 5.92 -30.05 7.75
CA MET A 1 4.48 -30.40 7.65
C MET A 1 4.18 -30.63 6.17
N SER A 2 3.18 -31.42 5.81
CA SER A 2 2.79 -31.57 4.39
C SER A 2 2.10 -30.28 3.97
N GLN A 3 2.71 -29.52 3.06
CA GLN A 3 2.14 -28.29 2.51
C GLN A 3 0.75 -28.59 1.91
N LYS A 4 -0.26 -27.78 2.24
CA LYS A 4 -1.60 -27.93 1.64
C LYS A 4 -1.50 -27.61 0.15
N SER A 5 -2.23 -28.36 -0.69
CA SER A 5 -2.29 -28.08 -2.14
C SER A 5 -3.23 -26.93 -2.51
N SER A 6 -4.10 -26.52 -1.59
CA SER A 6 -5.09 -25.45 -1.80
C SER A 6 -5.69 -24.95 -0.49
N TYR A 7 -6.11 -23.69 -0.45
CA TYR A 7 -6.52 -22.97 0.76
C TYR A 7 -7.92 -22.38 0.64
N LYS A 8 -8.69 -22.38 1.74
CA LYS A 8 -9.95 -21.64 1.83
C LYS A 8 -9.65 -20.18 2.19
N VAL A 9 -10.04 -19.26 1.31
CA VAL A 9 -9.69 -17.83 1.41
C VAL A 9 -10.95 -17.00 1.65
N ALA A 10 -10.92 -16.14 2.67
CA ALA A 10 -11.94 -15.12 2.90
C ALA A 10 -11.45 -13.73 2.46
N MET A 11 -12.32 -12.94 1.84
CA MET A 11 -12.03 -11.55 1.46
C MET A 11 -13.04 -10.61 2.13
N VAL A 12 -12.65 -9.97 3.23
CA VAL A 12 -13.47 -9.01 3.97
C VAL A 12 -13.31 -7.61 3.37
N GLY A 13 -14.43 -7.04 2.90
CA GLY A 13 -14.42 -5.81 2.10
C GLY A 13 -14.29 -6.08 0.60
N ALA A 14 -14.80 -7.22 0.13
CA ALA A 14 -14.67 -7.68 -1.25
C ALA A 14 -15.24 -6.72 -2.32
N THR A 15 -16.15 -5.82 -1.96
CA THR A 15 -16.80 -4.85 -2.87
C THR A 15 -16.09 -3.50 -2.91
N GLY A 16 -15.02 -3.31 -2.13
CA GLY A 16 -14.19 -2.10 -2.17
C GLY A 16 -13.12 -2.18 -3.27
N ALA A 17 -12.58 -1.03 -3.69
CA ALA A 17 -11.58 -0.97 -4.76
C ALA A 17 -10.34 -1.85 -4.49
N VAL A 18 -9.85 -1.88 -3.26
CA VAL A 18 -8.73 -2.76 -2.88
C VAL A 18 -9.16 -4.23 -2.82
N GLY A 19 -10.37 -4.53 -2.33
CA GLY A 19 -10.88 -5.91 -2.31
C GLY A 19 -11.02 -6.50 -3.71
N GLU A 20 -11.58 -5.73 -4.64
CA GLU A 20 -11.65 -6.11 -6.06
C GLU A 20 -10.25 -6.33 -6.66
N ALA A 21 -9.28 -5.48 -6.32
CA ALA A 21 -7.90 -5.64 -6.76
C ALA A 21 -7.22 -6.89 -6.17
N VAL A 22 -7.43 -7.20 -4.88
CA VAL A 22 -6.93 -8.45 -4.27
C VAL A 22 -7.50 -9.67 -5.00
N LEU A 23 -8.81 -9.68 -5.27
CA LEU A 23 -9.46 -10.77 -6.01
C LEU A 23 -8.92 -10.91 -7.44
N ALA A 24 -8.68 -9.80 -8.14
CA ALA A 24 -8.09 -9.80 -9.46
C ALA A 24 -6.67 -10.38 -9.44
N ILE A 25 -5.82 -9.93 -8.52
CA ILE A 25 -4.43 -10.37 -8.40
C ILE A 25 -4.34 -11.83 -7.97
N LEU A 26 -5.17 -12.29 -7.03
CA LEU A 26 -5.24 -13.71 -6.66
C LEU A 26 -5.55 -14.60 -7.88
N ALA A 27 -6.43 -14.13 -8.79
CA ALA A 27 -6.75 -14.84 -10.02
C ALA A 27 -5.62 -14.75 -11.06
N GLU A 28 -5.02 -13.57 -11.25
CA GLU A 28 -3.89 -13.35 -12.18
C GLU A 28 -2.65 -14.17 -11.81
N ARG A 29 -2.42 -14.37 -10.51
CA ARG A 29 -1.27 -15.10 -9.96
C ARG A 29 -1.56 -16.58 -9.69
N GLU A 30 -2.75 -17.05 -10.08
CA GLU A 30 -3.19 -18.43 -9.90
C GLU A 30 -3.03 -18.94 -8.46
N PHE A 31 -3.32 -18.09 -7.47
CA PHE A 31 -3.20 -18.45 -6.05
C PHE A 31 -4.03 -19.72 -5.77
N PRO A 32 -3.50 -20.72 -5.04
CA PRO A 32 -4.13 -22.04 -4.92
C PRO A 32 -5.36 -22.02 -3.99
N ILE A 33 -6.49 -21.54 -4.49
CA ILE A 33 -7.74 -21.43 -3.72
C ILE A 33 -8.64 -22.66 -3.93
N SER A 34 -9.04 -23.32 -2.84
CA SER A 34 -10.06 -24.37 -2.85
C SER A 34 -11.48 -23.79 -2.80
N GLU A 35 -11.68 -22.74 -2.01
CA GLU A 35 -12.94 -22.02 -1.83
C GLU A 35 -12.65 -20.55 -1.56
N LEU A 36 -13.33 -19.64 -2.28
CA LEU A 36 -13.27 -18.20 -2.05
C LEU A 36 -14.58 -17.72 -1.41
N VAL A 37 -14.45 -17.00 -0.29
CA VAL A 37 -15.57 -16.45 0.47
C VAL A 37 -15.48 -14.92 0.49
N PRO A 38 -16.15 -14.22 -0.44
CA PRO A 38 -16.23 -12.77 -0.40
C PRO A 38 -17.23 -12.31 0.67
N LEU A 39 -16.78 -11.43 1.57
CA LEU A 39 -17.53 -10.94 2.72
C LEU A 39 -17.64 -9.41 2.66
N ALA A 40 -18.82 -8.89 2.99
CA ALA A 40 -19.06 -7.45 3.12
C ALA A 40 -20.17 -7.15 4.13
N SER A 41 -20.51 -5.87 4.30
CA SER A 41 -21.62 -5.43 5.14
C SER A 41 -22.98 -5.85 4.58
N GLU A 42 -24.03 -5.73 5.39
CA GLU A 42 -25.42 -6.02 5.02
C GLU A 42 -25.86 -5.34 3.72
N ARG A 43 -25.43 -4.09 3.50
CA ARG A 43 -25.74 -3.34 2.27
C ARG A 43 -25.22 -4.02 0.99
N SER A 44 -24.11 -4.76 1.10
CA SER A 44 -23.43 -5.40 -0.04
C SER A 44 -23.66 -6.91 -0.14
N ALA A 45 -24.18 -7.53 0.93
CA ALA A 45 -24.52 -8.95 0.93
C ALA A 45 -25.57 -9.28 -0.14
N GLY A 46 -25.41 -10.43 -0.81
CA GLY A 46 -26.23 -10.83 -1.96
C GLY A 46 -25.80 -10.21 -3.30
N GLY A 47 -24.91 -9.20 -3.27
CA GLY A 47 -24.21 -8.72 -4.46
C GLY A 47 -23.25 -9.77 -5.04
N LYS A 48 -22.58 -9.43 -6.14
CA LYS A 48 -21.63 -10.30 -6.82
C LYS A 48 -20.28 -9.61 -6.99
N VAL A 49 -19.21 -10.39 -6.83
CA VAL A 49 -17.84 -10.02 -7.22
C VAL A 49 -17.32 -10.99 -8.27
N LYS A 50 -16.38 -10.53 -9.10
CA LYS A 50 -15.77 -11.37 -10.12
C LYS A 50 -14.49 -12.02 -9.59
N PHE A 51 -14.31 -13.31 -9.85
CA PHE A 51 -13.08 -14.04 -9.56
C PHE A 51 -12.87 -15.13 -10.62
N GLY A 52 -11.72 -15.10 -11.32
CA GLY A 52 -11.41 -16.08 -12.38
C GLY A 52 -12.49 -16.19 -13.45
N GLY A 53 -13.10 -15.07 -13.84
CA GLY A 53 -14.20 -15.02 -14.83
C GLY A 53 -15.57 -15.49 -14.31
N LYS A 54 -15.68 -15.92 -13.05
CA LYS A 54 -16.94 -16.34 -12.42
C LYS A 54 -17.48 -15.25 -11.51
N ASP A 55 -18.80 -15.13 -11.42
CA ASP A 55 -19.44 -14.27 -10.42
C ASP A 55 -19.66 -15.08 -9.13
N ILE A 56 -19.18 -14.57 -7.99
CA ILE A 56 -19.34 -15.18 -6.67
C ILE A 56 -20.21 -14.27 -5.81
N THR A 57 -21.21 -14.85 -5.14
CA THR A 57 -22.12 -14.12 -4.26
C THR A 57 -21.41 -13.68 -2.99
N VAL A 58 -21.54 -12.39 -2.66
CA VAL A 58 -21.02 -11.79 -1.44
C VAL A 58 -21.87 -12.21 -0.24
N GLN A 59 -21.23 -12.72 0.81
CA GLN A 59 -21.86 -13.14 2.05
C GLN A 59 -21.79 -12.02 3.11
N LEU A 60 -22.71 -12.08 4.09
CA LEU A 60 -22.76 -11.13 5.20
C LEU A 60 -21.62 -11.41 6.18
N LEU A 61 -20.78 -10.41 6.46
CA LEU A 61 -19.64 -10.51 7.38
C LEU A 61 -20.07 -10.76 8.83
N ASP A 62 -21.08 -10.02 9.31
CA ASP A 62 -21.41 -9.93 10.73
C ASP A 62 -21.67 -11.31 11.37
N THR A 63 -22.42 -12.14 10.65
CA THR A 63 -22.84 -13.49 11.06
C THR A 63 -21.98 -14.61 10.48
N TYR A 64 -20.91 -14.29 9.74
CA TYR A 64 -20.05 -15.31 9.14
C TYR A 64 -19.21 -16.05 10.19
N ASP A 65 -19.14 -17.37 10.06
CA ASP A 65 -18.27 -18.24 10.83
C ASP A 65 -16.98 -18.50 10.05
N PHE A 66 -15.85 -18.10 10.62
CA PHE A 66 -14.53 -18.26 10.01
C PHE A 66 -13.94 -19.66 10.19
N ALA A 67 -14.65 -20.61 10.83
CA ALA A 67 -14.17 -21.97 10.99
C ALA A 67 -13.76 -22.61 9.66
N GLY A 68 -12.52 -23.10 9.61
CA GLY A 68 -11.94 -23.75 8.43
C GLY A 68 -11.45 -22.79 7.34
N VAL A 69 -11.55 -21.47 7.53
CA VAL A 69 -10.84 -20.49 6.68
C VAL A 69 -9.35 -20.57 7.00
N ASP A 70 -8.52 -20.70 5.97
CA ASP A 70 -7.06 -20.78 6.13
C ASP A 70 -6.44 -19.36 6.14
N ILE A 71 -6.86 -18.51 5.20
CA ILE A 71 -6.33 -17.15 5.02
C ILE A 71 -7.49 -16.17 4.87
N ALA A 72 -7.41 -15.02 5.55
CA ALA A 72 -8.41 -13.97 5.45
C ALA A 72 -7.78 -12.61 5.15
N PHE A 73 -8.15 -12.03 4.00
CA PHE A 73 -7.75 -10.67 3.63
C PHE A 73 -8.76 -9.67 4.17
N PHE A 74 -8.28 -8.57 4.76
CA PHE A 74 -9.13 -7.54 5.32
C PHE A 74 -8.85 -6.18 4.67
N SER A 75 -9.88 -5.57 4.08
CA SER A 75 -9.79 -4.21 3.52
C SER A 75 -11.13 -3.48 3.61
N ALA A 76 -11.73 -3.47 4.82
CA ALA A 76 -13.07 -2.92 5.08
C ALA A 76 -13.06 -1.70 6.04
N GLY A 77 -11.88 -1.21 6.43
CA GLY A 77 -11.71 -0.09 7.37
C GLY A 77 -11.42 -0.56 8.80
N GLY A 78 -10.71 0.29 9.56
CA GLY A 78 -10.10 -0.12 10.84
C GLY A 78 -11.10 -0.61 11.89
N SER A 79 -12.32 -0.06 11.94
CA SER A 79 -13.36 -0.53 12.87
C SER A 79 -13.80 -1.96 12.57
N VAL A 80 -13.89 -2.33 11.29
CA VAL A 80 -14.26 -3.69 10.87
C VAL A 80 -13.11 -4.65 11.18
N SER A 81 -11.87 -4.25 10.92
CA SER A 81 -10.70 -5.06 11.27
C SER A 81 -10.58 -5.27 12.78
N ARG A 82 -10.81 -4.24 13.59
CA ARG A 82 -10.82 -4.34 15.07
C ARG A 82 -11.77 -5.41 15.58
N GLU A 83 -12.96 -5.49 14.99
CA GLU A 83 -14.00 -6.43 15.40
C GLU A 83 -13.77 -7.85 14.85
N HIS A 84 -13.51 -7.97 13.55
CA HIS A 84 -13.59 -9.25 12.85
C HIS A 84 -12.24 -9.93 12.61
N ALA A 85 -11.11 -9.20 12.58
CA ALA A 85 -9.80 -9.85 12.42
C ALA A 85 -9.48 -10.77 13.61
N PRO A 86 -9.70 -10.38 14.88
CA PRO A 86 -9.52 -11.30 16.02
C PRO A 86 -10.48 -12.50 15.97
N ARG A 87 -11.71 -12.33 15.46
CA ARG A 87 -12.66 -13.43 15.26
C ARG A 87 -12.14 -14.46 14.26
N ALA A 88 -11.63 -13.99 13.12
CA ALA A 88 -11.05 -14.85 12.09
C ALA A 88 -9.80 -15.58 12.60
N ALA A 89 -8.89 -14.85 13.26
CA ALA A 89 -7.68 -15.43 13.85
C ALA A 89 -7.99 -16.47 14.94
N ALA A 90 -8.96 -16.20 15.82
CA ALA A 90 -9.39 -17.15 16.85
C ALA A 90 -10.03 -18.43 16.27
N ALA A 91 -10.60 -18.35 15.06
CA ALA A 91 -11.12 -19.51 14.33
C ALA A 91 -10.04 -20.30 13.55
N GLY A 92 -8.78 -19.85 13.58
CA GLY A 92 -7.63 -20.52 12.99
C GLY A 92 -7.13 -19.93 11.67
N ALA A 93 -7.77 -18.89 11.14
CA ALA A 93 -7.30 -18.23 9.91
C ALA A 93 -6.07 -17.35 10.18
N VAL A 94 -5.15 -17.27 9.22
CA VAL A 94 -4.14 -16.20 9.22
C VAL A 94 -4.72 -14.97 8.52
N VAL A 95 -4.81 -13.87 9.25
CA VAL A 95 -5.35 -12.60 8.76
C VAL A 95 -4.25 -11.74 8.16
N ILE A 96 -4.48 -11.22 6.95
CA ILE A 96 -3.64 -10.19 6.34
C ILE A 96 -4.48 -8.90 6.27
N ASP A 97 -4.19 -7.96 7.17
CA ASP A 97 -5.00 -6.75 7.36
C ASP A 97 -4.43 -5.54 6.63
N ASN A 98 -5.20 -4.98 5.70
CA ASN A 98 -4.83 -3.80 4.93
C ASN A 98 -5.13 -2.47 5.62
N THR A 99 -5.68 -2.50 6.83
CA THR A 99 -6.00 -1.29 7.58
C THR A 99 -4.84 -0.84 8.47
N SER A 100 -4.94 0.36 9.03
CA SER A 100 -3.96 0.84 10.01
C SER A 100 -4.20 0.34 11.44
N GLU A 101 -5.23 -0.49 11.67
CA GLU A 101 -5.68 -0.87 13.02
C GLU A 101 -4.60 -1.62 13.81
N PHE A 102 -3.86 -2.51 13.15
CA PHE A 102 -2.91 -3.40 13.80
C PHE A 102 -1.43 -3.05 13.56
N ARG A 103 -1.14 -2.08 12.67
CA ARG A 103 0.23 -1.79 12.19
C ARG A 103 1.23 -1.45 13.30
N TYR A 104 0.75 -0.82 14.36
CA TYR A 104 1.58 -0.29 15.45
C TYR A 104 1.56 -1.15 16.72
N GLN A 105 0.97 -2.34 16.68
CA GLN A 105 1.00 -3.29 17.80
C GLN A 105 2.29 -4.11 17.72
N ASP A 106 3.05 -4.17 18.81
CA ASP A 106 4.38 -4.80 18.84
C ASP A 106 4.34 -6.31 18.57
N ASP A 107 3.23 -6.96 18.88
CA ASP A 107 3.01 -8.40 18.69
C ASP A 107 2.44 -8.76 17.30
N ILE A 108 2.27 -7.77 16.42
CA ILE A 108 1.77 -7.97 15.05
C ILE A 108 2.84 -7.50 14.04
N PRO A 109 3.32 -8.37 13.14
CA PRO A 109 4.30 -7.99 12.14
C PRO A 109 3.69 -7.04 11.10
N LEU A 110 4.49 -6.06 10.68
CA LEU A 110 4.17 -5.11 9.61
C LEU A 110 5.11 -5.39 8.44
N VAL A 111 4.57 -5.91 7.33
CA VAL A 111 5.41 -6.60 6.33
C VAL A 111 5.33 -5.97 4.95
N ILE A 112 6.48 -5.76 4.33
CA ILE A 112 6.62 -5.62 2.87
C ILE A 112 7.41 -6.83 2.39
N SER A 113 6.84 -7.58 1.45
CA SER A 113 7.39 -8.86 0.99
C SER A 113 8.84 -8.78 0.50
N GLU A 114 9.26 -7.67 -0.12
CA GLU A 114 10.65 -7.48 -0.58
C GLU A 114 11.60 -6.90 0.49
N VAL A 115 11.08 -6.39 1.60
CA VAL A 115 11.87 -5.62 2.59
C VAL A 115 12.15 -6.44 3.85
N ASN A 116 11.12 -7.01 4.47
CA ASN A 116 11.25 -7.74 5.72
C ASN A 116 10.41 -9.04 5.72
N PRO A 117 10.57 -9.93 4.72
CA PRO A 117 9.78 -11.16 4.62
C PRO A 117 9.94 -12.08 5.85
N HIS A 118 11.09 -12.01 6.53
CA HIS A 118 11.34 -12.78 7.75
C HIS A 118 10.37 -12.44 8.90
N ALA A 119 9.79 -11.24 8.91
CA ALA A 119 8.83 -10.84 9.93
C ALA A 119 7.49 -11.60 9.81
N ILE A 120 7.19 -12.23 8.66
CA ILE A 120 6.00 -13.07 8.49
C ILE A 120 5.95 -14.15 9.57
N ALA A 121 7.09 -14.74 9.96
CA ALA A 121 7.16 -15.77 11.01
C ALA A 121 6.46 -15.40 12.33
N GLN A 122 6.32 -14.10 12.62
CA GLN A 122 5.67 -13.59 13.82
C GLN A 122 4.13 -13.67 13.75
N TYR A 123 3.54 -14.09 12.63
CA TYR A 123 2.08 -14.25 12.48
C TYR A 123 1.48 -15.13 13.58
N THR A 124 2.24 -16.09 14.12
CA THR A 124 1.78 -17.02 15.16
C THR A 124 1.45 -16.35 16.50
N HIS A 125 1.89 -15.11 16.75
CA HIS A 125 1.58 -14.40 17.99
C HIS A 125 0.08 -14.12 18.13
N ARG A 126 -0.55 -13.67 17.03
CA ARG A 126 -1.95 -13.20 17.03
C ARG A 126 -2.80 -13.76 15.90
N GLY A 127 -2.20 -14.51 14.97
CA GLY A 127 -2.84 -14.92 13.72
C GLY A 127 -3.08 -13.75 12.77
N ILE A 128 -2.36 -12.63 12.91
CA ILE A 128 -2.57 -11.39 12.15
C ILE A 128 -1.21 -10.90 11.64
N ILE A 129 -1.17 -10.52 10.36
CA ILE A 129 -0.09 -9.79 9.71
C ILE A 129 -0.68 -8.47 9.18
N ALA A 130 -0.02 -7.35 9.46
CA ALA A 130 -0.46 -6.06 8.98
C ALA A 130 0.22 -5.70 7.65
N ASN A 131 -0.57 -5.22 6.69
CA ASN A 131 -0.11 -4.65 5.44
C ASN A 131 0.10 -3.13 5.59
N PRO A 132 1.23 -2.54 5.16
CA PRO A 132 1.54 -1.13 5.42
C PRO A 132 0.74 -0.10 4.61
N ASN A 133 1.03 1.18 4.81
CA ASN A 133 0.47 2.27 4.02
C ASN A 133 1.06 2.25 2.60
N CYS A 134 0.26 2.64 1.61
CA CYS A 134 0.66 2.66 0.20
C CYS A 134 1.90 3.51 -0.07
N SER A 135 2.01 4.70 0.53
CA SER A 135 3.15 5.60 0.39
C SER A 135 4.40 5.00 1.04
N THR A 136 4.28 4.49 2.28
CA THR A 136 5.38 3.79 2.94
C THR A 136 5.88 2.61 2.10
N MET A 137 4.98 1.81 1.53
CA MET A 137 5.37 0.63 0.75
C MET A 137 6.25 0.97 -0.45
N GLN A 138 5.81 1.89 -1.31
CA GLN A 138 6.60 2.24 -2.50
C GLN A 138 7.94 2.86 -2.12
N MET A 139 7.98 3.68 -1.06
CA MET A 139 9.20 4.29 -0.58
C MET A 139 10.20 3.22 -0.11
N LEU A 140 9.76 2.26 0.71
CA LEU A 140 10.68 1.28 1.31
C LEU A 140 11.11 0.19 0.34
N VAL A 141 10.29 -0.19 -0.65
CA VAL A 141 10.73 -1.09 -1.73
C VAL A 141 11.93 -0.49 -2.47
N ALA A 142 11.93 0.84 -2.70
CA ALA A 142 13.06 1.53 -3.31
C ALA A 142 14.22 1.79 -2.33
N LEU A 143 13.94 2.17 -1.08
CA LEU A 143 14.97 2.60 -0.14
C LEU A 143 15.67 1.47 0.61
N ALA A 144 15.03 0.31 0.82
CA ALA A 144 15.61 -0.79 1.58
C ALA A 144 16.94 -1.32 0.99
N PRO A 145 17.10 -1.51 -0.33
CA PRO A 145 18.40 -1.89 -0.92
C PRO A 145 19.51 -0.88 -0.62
N ILE A 146 19.20 0.42 -0.65
CA ILE A 146 20.15 1.49 -0.36
C ILE A 146 20.49 1.51 1.14
N HIS A 147 19.48 1.40 2.00
CA HIS A 147 19.65 1.36 3.46
C HIS A 147 20.54 0.19 3.88
N ARG A 148 20.34 -1.01 3.31
CA ARG A 148 21.20 -2.17 3.59
C ARG A 148 22.66 -1.96 3.15
N ALA A 149 22.91 -1.13 2.14
CA ALA A 149 24.25 -0.91 1.58
C ALA A 149 25.05 0.16 2.32
N VAL A 150 24.41 1.28 2.68
CA VAL A 150 25.11 2.48 3.22
C VAL A 150 24.44 3.13 4.43
N GLN A 151 23.34 2.54 4.91
CA GLN A 151 22.45 3.07 5.95
C GLN A 151 21.85 4.45 5.60
N ILE A 152 20.60 4.65 5.98
CA ILE A 152 19.89 5.93 5.78
C ILE A 152 19.70 6.55 7.15
N GLU A 153 20.28 7.73 7.37
CA GLU A 153 20.15 8.50 8.62
C GLU A 153 18.85 9.32 8.61
N ARG A 154 18.51 9.90 7.45
CA ARG A 154 17.37 10.81 7.32
C ARG A 154 16.68 10.72 5.97
N ILE A 155 15.36 10.85 5.97
CA ILE A 155 14.49 10.87 4.80
C ILE A 155 13.65 12.14 4.87
N ASN A 156 13.72 13.00 3.84
CA ASN A 156 12.67 13.97 3.55
C ASN A 156 11.85 13.45 2.38
N VAL A 157 10.52 13.49 2.52
CA VAL A 157 9.64 13.04 1.45
C VAL A 157 8.47 14.00 1.30
N ALA A 158 8.20 14.42 0.07
CA ALA A 158 6.96 15.09 -0.30
C ALA A 158 6.17 14.17 -1.23
N THR A 159 4.99 13.76 -0.79
CA THR A 159 4.13 12.85 -1.56
C THR A 159 3.14 13.63 -2.41
N TYR A 160 2.83 13.09 -3.58
CA TYR A 160 1.83 13.53 -4.52
C TYR A 160 0.83 12.38 -4.68
N GLN A 161 -0.08 12.26 -3.72
CA GLN A 161 -0.98 11.11 -3.62
C GLN A 161 -2.23 11.31 -4.48
N SER A 162 -2.57 10.30 -5.29
CA SER A 162 -3.80 10.22 -6.10
C SER A 162 -5.08 10.13 -5.25
N VAL A 163 -6.22 10.48 -5.83
CA VAL A 163 -7.53 10.42 -5.15
C VAL A 163 -8.07 9.00 -4.95
N SER A 164 -7.55 7.98 -5.64
CA SER A 164 -7.94 6.58 -5.37
C SER A 164 -7.57 6.11 -3.97
N GLY A 165 -6.54 6.70 -3.34
CA GLY A 165 -6.21 6.43 -1.93
C GLY A 165 -7.33 6.82 -0.96
N ALA A 166 -8.25 7.70 -1.39
CA ALA A 166 -9.46 8.05 -0.65
C ALA A 166 -10.66 7.14 -0.99
N GLY A 167 -10.44 6.10 -1.79
CA GLY A 167 -11.46 5.17 -2.28
C GLY A 167 -12.29 5.73 -3.44
N ARG A 168 -13.32 4.97 -3.83
CA ARG A 168 -14.17 5.28 -4.99
C ARG A 168 -14.82 6.66 -4.92
N THR A 169 -15.23 7.10 -3.74
CA THR A 169 -15.85 8.42 -3.55
C THR A 169 -14.88 9.57 -3.82
N GLY A 170 -13.58 9.41 -3.54
CA GLY A 170 -12.56 10.40 -3.88
C GLY A 170 -12.37 10.55 -5.39
N MET A 171 -12.37 9.42 -6.12
CA MET A 171 -12.31 9.42 -7.58
C MET A 171 -13.56 10.05 -8.20
N GLU A 172 -14.75 9.70 -7.71
CA GLU A 172 -16.00 10.29 -8.17
C GLU A 172 -16.06 11.80 -7.93
N GLU A 173 -15.55 12.28 -6.78
CA GLU A 173 -15.49 13.70 -6.46
C GLU A 173 -14.56 14.46 -7.42
N LEU A 174 -13.33 13.97 -7.66
CA LEU A 174 -12.43 14.57 -8.65
C LEU A 174 -13.07 14.63 -10.04
N GLY A 175 -13.69 13.54 -10.49
CA GLY A 175 -14.34 13.48 -11.79
C GLY A 175 -15.49 14.49 -11.93
N LYS A 176 -16.36 14.58 -10.92
CA LYS A 176 -17.48 15.54 -10.91
C LYS A 176 -17.00 16.99 -10.88
N GLN A 177 -16.06 17.32 -10.00
CA GLN A 177 -15.52 18.68 -9.90
C GLN A 177 -14.83 19.11 -11.20
N THR A 178 -14.03 18.22 -11.79
CA THR A 178 -13.33 18.50 -13.06
C THR A 178 -14.32 18.72 -14.20
N ALA A 179 -15.33 17.85 -14.33
CA ALA A 179 -16.36 17.98 -15.35
C ALA A 179 -17.17 19.28 -15.18
N ALA A 180 -17.54 19.66 -13.97
CA ALA A 180 -18.26 20.91 -13.72
C ALA A 180 -17.44 22.13 -14.17
N LEU A 181 -16.17 22.22 -13.78
CA LEU A 181 -15.29 23.33 -14.15
C LEU A 181 -15.08 23.44 -15.67
N LEU A 182 -14.86 22.31 -16.34
CA LEU A 182 -14.69 22.29 -17.80
C LEU A 182 -15.98 22.64 -18.57
N ASN A 183 -17.14 22.53 -17.91
CA ASN A 183 -18.43 22.96 -18.44
C ASN A 183 -18.86 24.35 -17.93
N PHE A 184 -17.94 25.13 -17.33
CA PHE A 184 -18.21 26.46 -16.76
C PHE A 184 -19.32 26.47 -15.70
N GLN A 185 -19.47 25.37 -14.97
CA GLN A 185 -20.40 25.24 -13.86
C GLN A 185 -19.69 25.47 -12.52
N SER A 186 -20.45 25.84 -11.49
CA SER A 186 -19.93 25.93 -10.12
C SER A 186 -19.56 24.56 -9.59
N VAL A 187 -18.49 24.51 -8.80
CA VAL A 187 -18.12 23.31 -8.03
C VAL A 187 -18.87 23.32 -6.71
N GLU A 188 -19.65 22.28 -6.46
CA GLU A 188 -20.25 22.04 -5.15
C GLU A 188 -19.16 21.70 -4.12
N PRO A 189 -19.27 22.15 -2.86
CA PRO A 189 -18.36 21.76 -1.79
C PRO A 189 -18.21 20.23 -1.73
N GLY A 190 -16.96 19.78 -1.74
CA GLY A 190 -16.61 18.37 -1.64
C GLY A 190 -17.16 17.74 -0.36
N LYS A 191 -17.54 16.46 -0.41
CA LYS A 191 -17.90 15.69 0.78
C LYS A 191 -16.73 14.84 1.27
N LYS A 192 -15.81 14.50 0.37
CA LYS A 192 -14.67 13.64 0.66
C LYS A 192 -13.42 14.41 1.00
N PHE A 193 -13.14 15.51 0.29
CA PHE A 193 -11.96 16.34 0.54
C PHE A 193 -12.33 17.64 1.26
N PRO A 194 -11.43 18.17 2.12
CA PRO A 194 -11.69 19.40 2.88
C PRO A 194 -11.67 20.67 1.99
N ALA A 195 -11.15 20.56 0.77
CA ALA A 195 -11.10 21.62 -0.23
C ALA A 195 -11.35 21.02 -1.63
N GLN A 196 -11.62 21.88 -2.61
CA GLN A 196 -11.71 21.47 -4.02
C GLN A 196 -10.43 20.73 -4.42
N ILE A 197 -10.56 19.54 -5.02
CA ILE A 197 -9.41 18.76 -5.50
C ILE A 197 -9.16 18.99 -6.99
N ALA A 198 -10.19 19.26 -7.80
CA ALA A 198 -10.00 19.56 -9.22
C ALA A 198 -9.10 20.79 -9.43
N PHE A 199 -8.05 20.62 -10.24
CA PHE A 199 -7.02 21.63 -10.53
C PHE A 199 -6.37 22.25 -9.28
N ASN A 200 -6.24 21.49 -8.20
CA ASN A 200 -5.71 21.99 -6.92
C ASN A 200 -4.81 20.95 -6.24
N VAL A 201 -4.06 21.39 -5.22
CA VAL A 201 -3.25 20.52 -4.35
C VAL A 201 -3.65 20.76 -2.89
N ILE A 202 -3.88 19.68 -2.14
CA ILE A 202 -4.37 19.76 -0.75
C ILE A 202 -3.29 19.17 0.18
N PRO A 203 -2.58 19.98 0.98
CA PRO A 203 -1.52 19.52 1.87
C PRO A 203 -2.07 18.95 3.18
N GLN A 204 -3.08 18.07 3.07
CA GLN A 204 -3.68 17.38 4.19
C GLN A 204 -4.23 16.03 3.72
N ILE A 205 -3.73 14.95 4.32
CA ILE A 205 -4.28 13.61 4.17
C ILE A 205 -4.40 13.00 5.55
N ASP A 206 -5.61 12.52 5.88
CA ASP A 206 -5.94 12.04 7.22
C ASP A 206 -5.97 13.20 8.26
N ASP A 207 -6.21 12.88 9.52
CA ASP A 207 -6.41 13.88 10.59
C ASP A 207 -5.10 14.48 11.11
N PHE A 208 -5.11 15.78 11.45
CA PHE A 208 -3.99 16.42 12.14
C PHE A 208 -3.73 15.79 13.52
N GLN A 209 -2.45 15.66 13.85
CA GLN A 209 -1.92 15.17 15.11
C GLN A 209 -1.45 16.36 15.99
N PRO A 210 -1.29 16.17 17.32
CA PRO A 210 -0.91 17.26 18.22
C PRO A 210 0.42 17.97 17.89
N ASN A 211 1.32 17.31 17.17
CA ASN A 211 2.61 17.85 16.75
C ASN A 211 2.55 18.67 15.43
N GLY A 212 1.37 18.83 14.83
CA GLY A 212 1.16 19.59 13.60
C GLY A 212 1.27 18.77 12.30
N TYR A 213 1.80 17.55 12.34
CA TYR A 213 1.75 16.62 11.22
C TYR A 213 0.34 16.01 11.09
N THR A 214 0.01 15.48 9.93
CA THR A 214 -1.16 14.64 9.71
C THR A 214 -0.87 13.18 10.09
N LYS A 215 -1.92 12.39 10.29
CA LYS A 215 -1.75 10.96 10.59
C LYS A 215 -1.06 10.23 9.44
N GLU A 216 -1.35 10.57 8.18
CA GLU A 216 -0.70 9.98 7.01
C GLU A 216 0.81 10.22 7.00
N GLU A 217 1.22 11.45 7.33
CA GLU A 217 2.63 11.80 7.54
C GLU A 217 3.24 10.96 8.67
N MET A 218 2.56 10.83 9.81
CA MET A 218 3.06 10.01 10.90
C MET A 218 3.13 8.51 10.55
N LYS A 219 2.26 7.99 9.66
CA LYS A 219 2.38 6.60 9.16
C LYS A 219 3.71 6.39 8.45
N LEU A 220 4.13 7.32 7.59
CA LEU A 220 5.45 7.26 6.93
C LEU A 220 6.59 7.20 7.94
N VAL A 221 6.49 7.92 9.07
CA VAL A 221 7.51 7.88 10.13
C VAL A 221 7.53 6.54 10.86
N TRP A 222 6.40 6.15 11.44
CA TRP A 222 6.32 4.97 12.32
C TRP A 222 6.51 3.66 11.56
N GLU A 223 5.88 3.55 10.39
CA GLU A 223 5.95 2.32 9.60
C GLU A 223 7.35 2.12 9.00
N THR A 224 8.05 3.21 8.59
CA THR A 224 9.44 3.13 8.13
C THR A 224 10.35 2.52 9.17
N ARG A 225 10.30 3.02 10.41
CA ARG A 225 11.14 2.52 11.50
C ARG A 225 10.84 1.06 11.84
N LYS A 226 9.55 0.71 11.91
CA LYS A 226 9.14 -0.66 12.22
C LYS A 226 9.54 -1.66 11.11
N ILE A 227 9.38 -1.29 9.84
CA ILE A 227 9.66 -2.18 8.70
C ILE A 227 11.17 -2.34 8.46
N LEU A 228 11.94 -1.27 8.60
CA LEU A 228 13.40 -1.31 8.50
C LEU A 228 14.09 -1.79 9.78
N GLU A 229 13.32 -2.01 10.86
CA GLU A 229 13.80 -2.43 12.17
C GLU A 229 14.87 -1.48 12.75
N ASP A 230 14.70 -0.19 12.49
CA ASP A 230 15.63 0.87 12.86
C ASP A 230 14.89 2.14 13.33
N GLU A 231 14.85 2.32 14.65
CA GLU A 231 14.24 3.48 15.31
C GLU A 231 15.05 4.78 15.15
N SER A 232 16.32 4.69 14.73
CA SER A 232 17.20 5.85 14.60
C SER A 232 16.92 6.67 13.33
N ILE A 233 16.27 6.07 12.32
CA ILE A 233 15.95 6.73 11.05
C ILE A 233 15.05 7.93 11.32
N GLN A 234 15.49 9.10 10.86
CA GLN A 234 14.69 10.32 10.90
C GLN A 234 13.85 10.42 9.63
N VAL A 235 12.54 10.60 9.76
CA VAL A 235 11.63 10.75 8.62
C VAL A 235 10.87 12.06 8.76
N ASN A 236 10.94 12.89 7.73
CA ASN A 236 10.26 14.19 7.65
C ASN A 236 9.36 14.23 6.40
N PRO A 237 8.10 13.79 6.53
CA PRO A 237 7.16 13.72 5.41
C PRO A 237 6.27 14.97 5.28
N THR A 238 5.84 15.26 4.06
CA THR A 238 4.70 16.13 3.74
C THR A 238 3.75 15.40 2.80
N ALA A 239 2.51 15.17 3.24
CA ALA A 239 1.51 14.41 2.48
C ALA A 239 0.53 15.31 1.74
N VAL A 240 0.58 15.32 0.40
CA VAL A 240 -0.25 16.19 -0.44
C VAL A 240 -1.14 15.36 -1.36
N ARG A 241 -2.45 15.66 -1.33
CA ARG A 241 -3.40 15.10 -2.30
C ARG A 241 -3.36 15.92 -3.59
N VAL A 242 -3.23 15.24 -4.73
CA VAL A 242 -3.16 15.85 -6.07
C VAL A 242 -4.29 15.34 -6.98
N PRO A 243 -4.64 16.04 -8.08
CA PRO A 243 -5.77 15.69 -8.93
C PRO A 243 -5.41 14.60 -9.94
N VAL A 244 -4.93 13.47 -9.43
CA VAL A 244 -4.54 12.27 -10.18
C VAL A 244 -5.44 11.12 -9.74
N PHE A 245 -5.98 10.33 -10.67
CA PHE A 245 -6.89 9.24 -10.34
C PHE A 245 -6.19 8.07 -9.65
N TYR A 246 -5.11 7.56 -10.24
CA TYR A 246 -4.37 6.38 -9.77
C TYR A 246 -2.87 6.65 -9.77
N GLY A 247 -2.14 5.99 -8.87
CA GLY A 247 -0.69 6.12 -8.73
C GLY A 247 -0.30 7.21 -7.74
N HIS A 248 0.54 6.87 -6.77
CA HIS A 248 1.19 7.87 -5.91
C HIS A 248 2.56 8.21 -6.49
N SER A 249 3.04 9.41 -6.18
CA SER A 249 4.41 9.80 -6.52
C SER A 249 5.08 10.46 -5.33
N GLU A 250 6.39 10.34 -5.23
CA GLU A 250 7.15 10.83 -4.08
C GLU A 250 8.44 11.46 -4.56
N ALA A 251 8.66 12.72 -4.16
CA ALA A 251 9.99 13.32 -4.20
C ALA A 251 10.67 12.96 -2.88
N VAL A 252 11.74 12.15 -2.97
CA VAL A 252 12.44 11.60 -1.81
C VAL A 252 13.87 12.12 -1.82
N HIS A 253 14.31 12.67 -0.69
CA HIS A 253 15.69 13.11 -0.47
C HIS A 253 16.21 12.40 0.77
N ILE A 254 17.26 11.60 0.61
CA ILE A 254 17.85 10.84 1.72
C ILE A 254 19.24 11.36 2.06
N GLU A 255 19.59 11.28 3.34
CA GLU A 255 20.94 11.48 3.85
C GLU A 255 21.43 10.12 4.37
N THR A 256 22.60 9.69 3.93
CA THR A 256 23.15 8.34 4.20
C THR A 256 24.34 8.39 5.16
N SER A 257 24.59 7.29 5.87
CA SER A 257 25.74 7.19 6.79
C SER A 257 27.06 7.15 6.01
N ASP A 258 27.13 6.30 4.99
CA ASP A 258 28.24 6.26 4.04
C ASP A 258 27.85 6.86 2.70
N LYS A 259 28.80 7.55 2.05
CA LYS A 259 28.53 8.16 0.74
C LYS A 259 28.19 7.09 -0.30
N ILE A 260 27.07 7.27 -0.99
CA ILE A 260 26.69 6.51 -2.19
C ILE A 260 26.58 7.43 -3.39
N THR A 261 27.16 7.04 -4.52
CA THR A 261 26.99 7.75 -5.78
C THR A 261 25.65 7.41 -6.42
N ALA A 262 25.15 8.29 -7.29
CA ALA A 262 23.91 8.02 -8.03
C ALA A 262 24.01 6.75 -8.89
N GLU A 263 25.20 6.40 -9.41
CA GLU A 263 25.38 5.18 -10.22
C GLU A 263 25.36 3.91 -9.37
N GLN A 264 25.98 3.94 -8.18
CA GLN A 264 25.87 2.81 -7.24
C GLN A 264 24.42 2.57 -6.82
N ALA A 265 23.67 3.65 -6.55
CA ALA A 265 22.25 3.54 -6.22
C ALA A 265 21.44 2.95 -7.39
N ARG A 266 21.71 3.36 -8.65
CA ARG A 266 21.08 2.75 -9.83
C ARG A 266 21.36 1.26 -9.91
N GLU A 267 22.59 0.82 -9.67
CA GLU A 267 22.95 -0.60 -9.75
C GLU A 267 22.22 -1.43 -8.70
N LEU A 268 22.14 -0.95 -7.45
CA LEU A 268 21.34 -1.60 -6.40
C LEU A 268 19.87 -1.73 -6.82
N LEU A 269 19.29 -0.66 -7.37
CA LEU A 269 17.88 -0.62 -7.76
C LEU A 269 17.56 -1.45 -9.00
N ARG A 270 18.50 -1.62 -9.94
CA ARG A 270 18.33 -2.55 -11.09
C ARG A 270 18.20 -4.00 -10.64
N GLN A 271 18.83 -4.35 -9.52
CA GLN A 271 18.83 -5.71 -8.97
C GLN A 271 17.71 -5.92 -7.93
N ALA A 272 17.06 -4.85 -7.47
CA ALA A 272 16.05 -4.92 -6.42
C ALA A 272 14.73 -5.54 -6.93
N PRO A 273 14.22 -6.62 -6.29
CA PRO A 273 12.93 -7.18 -6.64
C PRO A 273 11.80 -6.16 -6.55
N GLY A 274 10.89 -6.17 -7.52
CA GLY A 274 9.75 -5.26 -7.56
C GLY A 274 10.07 -3.82 -7.97
N VAL A 275 11.34 -3.48 -8.23
CA VAL A 275 11.75 -2.15 -8.71
C VAL A 275 11.97 -2.17 -10.23
N VAL A 276 11.47 -1.13 -10.91
CA VAL A 276 11.80 -0.84 -12.31
C VAL A 276 12.48 0.54 -12.38
N LEU A 277 13.73 0.55 -12.82
CA LEU A 277 14.48 1.79 -12.97
C LEU A 277 14.14 2.49 -14.30
N MET A 278 13.67 3.74 -14.22
CA MET A 278 13.42 4.63 -15.34
C MET A 278 14.06 5.99 -15.03
N ASP A 279 15.36 6.09 -15.34
CA ASP A 279 16.19 7.25 -14.95
C ASP A 279 17.07 7.76 -16.09
N GLU A 280 16.44 8.09 -17.21
CA GLU A 280 17.12 8.70 -18.34
C GLU A 280 17.05 10.24 -18.29
N ARG A 281 18.16 10.90 -18.60
CA ARG A 281 18.26 12.36 -18.65
C ARG A 281 17.75 12.93 -19.98
N LYS A 282 16.54 12.53 -20.38
CA LYS A 282 15.83 12.99 -21.58
C LYS A 282 14.34 13.24 -21.29
N PRO A 283 13.62 14.02 -22.09
CA PRO A 283 12.18 14.21 -21.93
C PRO A 283 11.44 12.86 -21.88
N GLY A 284 10.59 12.68 -20.86
CA GLY A 284 9.87 11.41 -20.63
C GLY A 284 10.74 10.25 -20.15
N GLY A 285 12.01 10.47 -19.79
CA GLY A 285 12.93 9.45 -19.27
C GLY A 285 12.74 9.13 -17.79
N TYR A 286 11.58 9.42 -17.21
CA TYR A 286 11.27 9.28 -15.78
C TYR A 286 9.82 8.81 -15.60
N PRO A 287 9.52 8.09 -14.50
CA PRO A 287 8.20 7.52 -14.32
C PRO A 287 7.16 8.57 -13.89
N THR A 288 5.92 8.33 -14.29
CA THR A 288 4.76 9.16 -13.96
C THR A 288 3.61 8.29 -13.46
N PRO A 289 2.69 8.83 -12.64
CA PRO A 289 1.58 8.03 -12.11
C PRO A 289 0.64 7.51 -13.21
N VAL A 290 0.47 8.25 -14.30
CA VAL A 290 -0.41 7.88 -15.42
C VAL A 290 0.27 6.96 -16.43
N GLY A 291 1.54 7.19 -16.77
CA GLY A 291 2.24 6.41 -17.80
C GLY A 291 2.64 5.02 -17.33
N GLU A 292 3.32 4.95 -16.18
CA GLU A 292 4.01 3.74 -15.74
C GLU A 292 3.31 3.07 -14.57
N ALA A 293 2.80 3.83 -13.60
CA ALA A 293 2.33 3.22 -12.36
C ALA A 293 0.97 2.53 -12.49
N ALA A 294 -0.07 3.24 -12.94
CA ALA A 294 -1.45 2.75 -12.92
C ALA A 294 -1.60 1.39 -13.62
N GLY A 295 -2.08 0.38 -12.89
CA GLY A 295 -2.29 -0.98 -13.37
C GLY A 295 -1.05 -1.88 -13.37
N ASN A 296 0.13 -1.38 -12.98
CA ASN A 296 1.36 -2.16 -12.93
C ASN A 296 1.75 -2.54 -11.49
N ASP A 297 2.48 -3.65 -11.37
CA ASP A 297 2.93 -4.23 -10.10
C ASP A 297 4.22 -3.60 -9.54
N ALA A 298 5.01 -2.97 -10.40
CA ALA A 298 6.34 -2.49 -10.02
C ALA A 298 6.28 -1.13 -9.30
N VAL A 299 7.30 -0.91 -8.46
CA VAL A 299 7.70 0.41 -7.98
C VAL A 299 8.67 1.00 -9.00
N PHE A 300 8.31 2.11 -9.62
CA PHE A 300 9.14 2.76 -10.61
C PHE A 300 9.98 3.85 -9.95
N VAL A 301 11.28 3.85 -10.23
CA VAL A 301 12.23 4.80 -9.63
C VAL A 301 12.99 5.54 -10.72
N GLY A 302 13.08 6.85 -10.59
CA GLY A 302 13.80 7.72 -11.52
C GLY A 302 14.38 8.95 -10.83
N ARG A 303 14.90 9.87 -11.65
CA ARG A 303 15.48 11.15 -11.22
C ARG A 303 16.60 11.01 -10.17
N ILE A 304 17.35 9.91 -10.22
CA ILE A 304 18.38 9.61 -9.23
C ILE A 304 19.59 10.52 -9.43
N ARG A 305 19.97 11.25 -8.39
CA ARG A 305 21.11 12.18 -8.44
C ARG A 305 21.64 12.42 -7.05
N GLU A 306 22.94 12.64 -6.95
CA GLU A 306 23.55 13.13 -5.72
C GLU A 306 23.00 14.52 -5.41
N ASP A 307 22.71 14.77 -4.13
CA ASP A 307 22.30 16.08 -3.66
C ASP A 307 23.51 17.03 -3.73
N ILE A 308 23.29 18.21 -4.30
CA ILE A 308 24.31 19.27 -4.37
C ILE A 308 24.45 20.05 -3.05
N SER A 309 23.50 19.89 -2.13
CA SER A 309 23.45 20.58 -0.84
C SER A 309 24.03 19.78 0.32
N HIS A 310 24.16 18.46 0.16
CA HIS A 310 24.66 17.55 1.19
C HIS A 310 25.58 16.46 0.59
N GLU A 311 26.79 16.32 1.14
CA GLU A 311 27.83 15.44 0.58
C GLU A 311 27.45 13.95 0.51
N ARG A 312 26.57 13.51 1.42
CA ARG A 312 26.04 12.14 1.51
C ARG A 312 24.54 12.08 1.15
N GLY A 313 24.05 13.09 0.44
CA GLY A 313 22.64 13.20 0.05
C GLY A 313 22.37 12.56 -1.31
N LEU A 314 21.19 11.94 -1.46
CA LEU A 314 20.70 11.37 -2.71
C LEU A 314 19.22 11.70 -2.90
N ASP A 315 18.85 12.15 -4.10
CA ASP A 315 17.48 12.45 -4.47
C ASP A 315 16.93 11.37 -5.40
N LEU A 316 15.66 10.99 -5.21
CA LEU A 316 14.93 10.04 -6.04
C LEU A 316 13.50 10.53 -6.30
N TRP A 317 12.91 10.04 -7.40
CA TRP A 317 11.49 10.15 -7.70
C TRP A 317 10.90 8.75 -7.79
N ILE A 318 9.91 8.47 -6.95
CA ILE A 318 9.32 7.12 -6.81
C ILE A 318 7.84 7.19 -7.16
N VAL A 319 7.37 6.24 -7.98
CA VAL A 319 5.97 6.17 -8.41
C VAL A 319 5.49 4.73 -8.36
N SER A 320 4.30 4.49 -7.84
CA SER A 320 3.69 3.16 -7.81
C SER A 320 2.16 3.23 -7.79
N ASP A 321 1.50 2.17 -8.28
CA ASP A 321 0.05 2.04 -8.12
C ASP A 321 -0.29 1.78 -6.65
N ASN A 322 -1.05 2.69 -6.06
CA ASN A 322 -1.40 2.68 -4.64
C ASN A 322 -2.52 1.68 -4.28
N ILE A 323 -3.28 1.18 -5.25
CA ILE A 323 -4.30 0.14 -5.07
C ILE A 323 -3.71 -1.25 -5.33
N ARG A 324 -2.79 -1.34 -6.30
CA ARG A 324 -2.09 -2.57 -6.66
C ARG A 324 -0.90 -2.80 -5.72
N LYS A 325 0.32 -2.38 -6.07
CA LYS A 325 1.51 -2.60 -5.21
C LYS A 325 1.38 -2.00 -3.81
N GLY A 326 0.80 -0.81 -3.71
CA GLY A 326 0.57 -0.12 -2.43
C GLY A 326 -0.56 -0.67 -1.56
N ALA A 327 -1.22 -1.78 -1.94
CA ALA A 327 -2.20 -2.45 -1.10
C ALA A 327 -2.36 -3.93 -1.48
N ALA A 328 -3.05 -4.21 -2.59
CA ALA A 328 -3.53 -5.53 -2.93
C ALA A 328 -2.41 -6.54 -3.25
N LEU A 329 -1.41 -6.13 -4.06
CA LEU A 329 -0.34 -7.05 -4.45
C LEU A 329 0.49 -7.46 -3.25
N ASN A 330 0.91 -6.51 -2.39
CA ASN A 330 1.72 -6.86 -1.23
C ASN A 330 0.97 -7.79 -0.26
N ALA A 331 -0.34 -7.61 -0.10
CA ALA A 331 -1.16 -8.54 0.67
C ALA A 331 -1.13 -9.96 0.06
N VAL A 332 -1.28 -10.09 -1.25
CA VAL A 332 -1.18 -11.38 -1.94
C VAL A 332 0.23 -11.97 -1.85
N GLN A 333 1.29 -11.17 -2.00
CA GLN A 333 2.67 -11.62 -1.85
C GLN A 333 2.97 -12.10 -0.41
N ILE A 334 2.42 -11.44 0.61
CA ILE A 334 2.50 -11.92 2.00
C ILE A 334 1.83 -13.30 2.10
N ALA A 335 0.65 -13.48 1.49
CA ALA A 335 -0.04 -14.77 1.50
C ALA A 335 0.75 -15.85 0.75
N GLU A 336 1.40 -15.52 -0.35
CA GLU A 336 2.26 -16.43 -1.13
C GLU A 336 3.44 -16.92 -0.30
N LEU A 337 4.18 -15.99 0.32
CA LEU A 337 5.28 -16.34 1.23
C LEU A 337 4.79 -17.12 2.45
N LEU A 338 3.60 -16.78 2.98
CA LEU A 338 2.99 -17.50 4.09
C LEU A 338 2.74 -18.97 3.75
N ILE A 339 2.16 -19.26 2.57
CA ILE A 339 1.90 -20.64 2.15
C ILE A 339 3.16 -21.38 1.72
N GLU A 340 4.17 -20.68 1.20
CA GLU A 340 5.43 -21.27 0.79
C GLU A 340 6.24 -21.77 2.00
N ASP A 341 6.38 -20.91 3.01
CA ASP A 341 7.34 -21.11 4.09
C ASP A 341 6.73 -21.60 5.41
N TYR A 342 5.43 -21.37 5.64
CA TYR A 342 4.81 -21.54 6.97
C TYR A 342 3.56 -22.44 7.02
N LEU A 343 2.83 -22.66 5.92
CA LEU A 343 1.58 -23.46 5.89
C LEU A 343 1.63 -24.68 4.97
#